data_AF-A0A7C1AYY9-F1
#
_entry.id   AF-A0A7C1AYY9-F1
#
_cell.length_a   1.000
_cell.length_b   1.000
_cell.length_c   1.000
_cell.angle_alpha   90.00
_cell.angle_beta   90.00
_cell.angle_gamma   90.00
#
_symmetry.space_group_name_H-M   'P 1'
#
loop_
_entity.id
_entity.type
_entity.pdbx_description
1 polymer ?
#
loop_
_entity_poly.entity_id
_entity_poly.type
_entity_poly.pdbx_seq_one_letter_code
_entity_poly.pdbx_strand_id
1 'polypeptide(L)'
;MTSRNRRLRSIFEIFNVGRGPSSTHSMGPFRAARIFLDRCPGHPARVRVTLLGSLAATCEGHMTDQSIAAALEGIDYELIR
;
A
#
# COMPACT_ATOMS: atom_id res chain seq x y z
N MET A 1 34.60 -3.67 14.62
CA MET A 1 34.08 -4.61 13.60
C MET A 1 32.61 -4.31 13.36
N THR A 2 32.28 -3.63 12.27
CA THR A 2 30.88 -3.39 11.87
C THR A 2 30.34 -4.67 11.22
N SER A 3 29.43 -5.35 11.94
CA SER A 3 28.67 -6.46 11.35
C SER A 3 27.84 -5.91 10.19
N ARG A 4 28.23 -6.19 8.95
CA ARG A 4 27.35 -6.00 7.79
C ARG A 4 26.20 -6.98 7.97
N ASN A 5 25.08 -6.47 8.47
CA ASN A 5 23.83 -7.21 8.52
C ASN A 5 23.35 -7.43 7.07
N ARG A 6 23.80 -8.53 6.46
CA ARG A 6 23.48 -8.88 5.08
C ARG A 6 22.01 -9.30 5.07
N ARG A 7 21.11 -8.41 4.63
CA ARG A 7 19.72 -8.78 4.35
C ARG A 7 19.72 -9.88 3.29
N LEU A 8 19.45 -11.11 3.71
CA LEU A 8 19.10 -12.20 2.82
C LEU A 8 17.71 -11.90 2.27
N ARG A 9 17.56 -11.89 0.94
CA ARG A 9 16.26 -11.74 0.26
C ARG A 9 15.82 -13.10 -0.24
N SER A 10 14.58 -13.48 0.06
CA SER A 10 13.97 -14.67 -0.51
C SER A 10 13.70 -14.48 -2.01
N ILE A 11 13.73 -15.56 -2.80
CA ILE A 11 13.30 -15.53 -4.20
C ILE A 11 11.84 -15.08 -4.33
N PHE A 12 11.01 -15.35 -3.32
CA PHE A 12 9.61 -14.91 -3.26
C PHE A 12 9.43 -13.40 -3.01
N GLU A 13 10.47 -12.70 -2.55
CA GLU A 13 10.46 -11.23 -2.46
C GLU A 13 10.76 -10.58 -3.80
N ILE A 14 11.52 -11.27 -4.67
CA ILE A 14 11.86 -10.81 -6.01
C ILE A 14 10.73 -11.14 -7.00
N PHE A 15 10.22 -12.37 -6.93
CA PHE A 15 9.11 -12.84 -7.75
C PHE A 15 7.87 -12.98 -6.88
N ASN A 16 7.05 -11.94 -6.88
CA ASN A 16 5.80 -11.90 -6.13
C ASN A 16 4.62 -11.70 -7.08
N VAL A 17 3.57 -12.49 -6.90
CA VAL A 17 2.31 -12.34 -7.64
C VAL A 17 1.56 -11.13 -7.07
N GLY A 18 1.30 -10.13 -7.91
CA GLY A 18 0.61 -8.91 -7.52
C GLY A 18 -0.43 -8.48 -8.55
N ARG A 19 -1.29 -7.53 -8.16
CA ARG A 19 -2.25 -6.87 -9.06
C ARG A 19 -1.73 -5.47 -9.42
N GLY A 20 -2.00 -5.06 -10.67
CA GLY A 20 -1.73 -3.71 -11.17
C GLY A 20 -0.40 -3.56 -11.93
N PRO A 21 -0.19 -2.42 -12.62
CA PRO A 21 0.98 -2.16 -13.47
C PRO A 21 2.26 -1.87 -12.68
N SER A 22 2.16 -1.54 -11.38
CA SER A 22 3.30 -1.10 -10.56
C SER A 22 3.25 -1.70 -9.15
N SER A 23 4.29 -2.44 -8.76
CA SER A 23 4.37 -2.99 -7.39
C SER A 23 4.44 -1.90 -6.32
N THR A 24 5.18 -0.81 -6.58
CA THR A 24 5.35 0.29 -5.61
C THR A 24 4.11 1.17 -5.50
N HIS A 25 3.42 1.42 -6.61
CA HIS A 25 2.30 2.37 -6.64
C HIS A 25 0.92 1.68 -6.61
N SER A 26 0.85 0.36 -6.81
CA SER A 26 -0.40 -0.40 -6.67
C SER A 26 -0.35 -1.31 -5.43
N MET A 27 0.55 -2.30 -5.42
CA MET A 27 0.61 -3.28 -4.32
C MET A 27 1.11 -2.70 -3.00
N GLY A 28 2.02 -1.73 -3.04
CA GLY A 28 2.51 -1.03 -1.85
C GLY A 28 1.38 -0.35 -1.07
N PRO A 29 0.62 0.56 -1.69
CA PRO A 29 -0.54 1.22 -1.09
C PRO A 29 -1.62 0.26 -0.62
N PHE A 30 -1.94 -0.79 -1.41
CA PHE A 30 -2.89 -1.83 -0.99
C PHE A 30 -2.46 -2.49 0.33
N ARG A 31 -1.19 -2.93 0.40
CA ARG A 31 -0.64 -3.56 1.60
C ARG A 31 -0.58 -2.60 2.78
N ALA A 32 -0.22 -1.34 2.53
CA ALA A 32 -0.17 -0.31 3.58
C ALA A 32 -1.54 -0.10 4.22
N ALA A 33 -2.60 -0.01 3.41
CA ALA A 33 -3.98 0.12 3.90
C ALA A 33 -4.41 -1.11 4.72
N ARG A 34 -4.09 -2.33 4.27
CA ARG A 34 -4.40 -3.56 5.02
C ARG A 34 -3.66 -3.64 6.36
N ILE A 35 -2.36 -3.32 6.38
CA ILE A 35 -1.56 -3.25 7.62
C ILE A 35 -2.14 -2.21 8.59
N PHE A 36 -2.63 -1.08 8.07
CA PHE A 36 -3.28 -0.07 8.89
C PHE A 36 -4.56 -0.61 9.54
N LEU A 37 -5.43 -1.25 8.76
CA LEU A 37 -6.67 -1.85 9.26
C LEU A 37 -6.41 -2.96 10.29
N ASP A 38 -5.43 -3.83 10.05
CA ASP A 38 -5.06 -4.91 10.98
C ASP A 38 -4.56 -4.39 12.34
N ARG A 39 -4.05 -3.16 12.37
CA ARG A 39 -3.60 -2.49 13.60
C ARG A 39 -4.69 -1.64 14.26
N CYS A 40 -5.82 -1.44 13.59
CA CYS A 40 -6.93 -0.67 14.12
C CYS A 40 -7.73 -1.55 15.10
N PRO A 41 -7.95 -1.11 16.35
CA PRO A 41 -8.80 -1.86 17.27
C PRO A 41 -10.26 -1.76 16.82
N GLY A 42 -10.79 -2.85 16.24
CA GLY A 42 -12.16 -2.92 15.72
C GLY A 42 -12.26 -2.44 14.27
N HIS A 43 -13.50 -2.18 13.82
CA HIS A 43 -13.76 -1.74 12.45
C HIS A 43 -13.90 -0.21 12.40
N PRO A 44 -13.03 0.50 11.66
CA PRO A 44 -13.12 1.95 11.57
C PRO A 44 -14.38 2.34 10.78
N ALA A 45 -15.15 3.29 11.32
CA ALA A 45 -16.32 3.83 10.62
C ALA A 45 -15.93 4.67 9.39
N ARG A 46 -14.75 5.30 9.43
CA ARG A 46 -14.20 6.09 8.33
C ARG A 46 -12.68 6.10 8.34
N VAL A 47 -12.07 6.09 7.17
CA VAL A 47 -10.61 6.18 6.97
C VAL A 47 -10.25 7.41 6.14
N ARG A 48 -9.16 8.09 6.50
CA ARG A 48 -8.55 9.13 5.65
C ARG A 48 -7.22 8.65 5.14
N VAL A 49 -7.02 8.72 3.83
CA VAL A 49 -5.78 8.37 3.15
C VAL A 49 -5.22 9.62 2.49
N THR A 50 -4.00 10.00 2.83
CA THR A 50 -3.29 11.12 2.20
C THR A 50 -2.08 10.57 1.45
N LEU A 51 -2.06 10.77 0.14
CA LEU A 51 -0.90 10.46 -0.70
C LEU A 51 0.06 11.65 -0.67
N LEU A 52 1.36 11.35 -0.69
CA LEU A 52 2.42 12.36 -0.66
C LEU A 52 3.41 12.14 -1.80
N GLY A 53 3.99 13.23 -2.30
CA GLY A 53 5.08 13.19 -3.28
C GLY A 53 4.70 12.44 -4.57
N SER A 54 5.53 11.47 -4.97
CA SER A 54 5.34 10.74 -6.23
C SER A 54 4.06 9.90 -6.26
N LEU A 55 3.60 9.40 -5.11
CA LEU A 55 2.34 8.64 -4.98
C LEU A 55 1.12 9.51 -5.31
N ALA A 56 1.12 10.76 -4.84
CA ALA A 56 0.09 11.74 -5.19
C ALA A 56 0.16 12.10 -6.68
N ALA A 57 1.37 12.42 -7.17
CA ALA A 57 1.58 12.87 -8.54
C ALA A 57 1.22 11.83 -9.62
N THR A 58 1.30 10.53 -9.29
CA THR A 58 1.07 9.44 -10.25
C THR A 58 -0.14 8.57 -9.90
N CYS A 59 -1.01 9.05 -9.01
CA CYS A 59 -2.08 8.28 -8.40
C CYS A 59 -2.89 7.46 -9.42
N GLU A 60 -3.51 8.13 -10.39
CA GLU A 60 -4.36 7.51 -11.42
C GLU A 60 -3.54 6.70 -12.44
N GLY A 61 -2.38 7.23 -12.86
CA GLY A 61 -1.51 6.60 -13.86
C GLY A 61 -0.92 5.24 -13.42
N HIS A 62 -0.89 4.97 -12.12
CA HIS A 62 -0.48 3.69 -11.56
C HIS A 62 -1.59 2.96 -10.78
N MET A 63 -2.85 3.36 -10.95
CA MET A 63 -4.00 2.73 -10.29
C MET A 63 -3.86 2.67 -8.75
N THR A 64 -3.21 3.69 -8.18
CA THR A 64 -2.96 3.82 -6.74
C THR A 64 -4.28 3.99 -5.99
N ASP A 65 -5.14 4.84 -6.53
CA ASP A 65 -6.52 5.07 -6.07
C ASP A 65 -7.33 3.78 -6.05
N GLN A 66 -7.32 3.01 -7.13
CA GLN A 66 -8.05 1.74 -7.24
C GLN A 66 -7.48 0.69 -6.28
N SER A 67 -6.17 0.67 -6.09
CA SER A 67 -5.52 -0.22 -5.14
C SER A 67 -5.91 0.10 -3.70
N ILE A 68 -6.03 1.38 -3.34
CA ILE A 68 -6.50 1.81 -2.01
C ILE A 68 -8.00 1.52 -1.85
N ALA A 69 -8.81 1.78 -2.87
CA ALA A 69 -10.23 1.48 -2.87
C ALA A 69 -10.50 -0.01 -2.62
N ALA A 70 -9.82 -0.89 -3.36
CA ALA A 70 -9.88 -2.33 -3.14
C ALA A 70 -9.42 -2.73 -1.73
N ALA A 71 -8.41 -2.04 -1.20
CA ALA A 71 -7.92 -2.26 0.15
C ALA A 71 -8.77 -1.61 1.24
N LEU A 72 -9.87 -0.92 0.93
CA LEU A 72 -10.80 -0.29 1.88
C LEU A 72 -12.26 -0.66 1.54
N GLU A 73 -12.47 -1.72 0.75
CA GLU A 73 -13.79 -2.17 0.35
C GLU A 73 -14.70 -2.38 1.58
N GLY A 74 -15.89 -1.76 1.54
CA GLY A 74 -16.88 -1.79 2.63
C GLY A 74 -16.63 -0.77 3.75
N ILE A 75 -15.60 0.07 3.66
CA ILE A 75 -15.26 1.10 4.65
C ILE A 75 -15.43 2.47 4.01
N ASP A 76 -16.08 3.42 4.69
CA ASP A 76 -16.13 4.81 4.22
C ASP A 76 -14.71 5.40 4.23
N TYR A 77 -14.31 6.07 3.15
CA TYR A 77 -12.98 6.66 3.09
C TYR A 77 -12.90 7.95 2.29
N GLU A 78 -11.93 8.77 2.67
CA GLU A 78 -11.52 9.98 1.95
C GLU A 78 -10.09 9.80 1.43
N LEU A 79 -9.89 9.98 0.12
CA LEU A 79 -8.56 9.95 -0.51
C LEU A 79 -8.13 11.36 -0.90
N ILE A 80 -7.10 11.87 -0.23
CA ILE A 80 -6.46 13.16 -0.49
C ILE A 80 -5.16 12.90 -1.26
N ARG A 81 -4.94 13.67 -2.32
CA ARG A 81 -3.79 13.57 -3.22
C ARG A 81 -2.96 14.85 -3.10
#